data_AF-A0A8J7JCC0-F1
#
_entry.id   AF-A0A8J7JCC0-F1
#
_cell.length_a   1.000
_cell.length_b   1.000
_cell.length_c   1.000
_cell.angle_alpha   90.00
_cell.angle_beta   90.00
_cell.angle_gamma   90.00
#
_symmetry.space_group_name_H-M   'P 1'
#
loop_
_entity.id
_entity.type
_entity.pdbx_description
1 polymer ?
#
loop_
_entity_poly.entity_id
_entity_poly.type
_entity_poly.pdbx_seq_one_letter_code
_entity_poly.pdbx_strand_id
1 'polypeptide(L)'
;MSPDESQTPEEKLEQAFIADSDGESQDLNIEGDAEEKESSDAPLEVEARLDPLPELRMDAPSQEDTTTSDEKPLDAIAPETTQEEPPTPDVEEEEEEDFAQQQDIAALSQQKQALEAEIQTLQAQKEQLLSQQTAEVQALLEQMVREGTRELEKRRKSLQGSIEQLERRRERIREEMRTSFAGVSQDMAIRVQGFKDYLVGSLQDLSAAAEQLELPAFEPPPRERPRDERRMPPQEETPSPRFAKQGFQEQRKQISSILDRYRTRPDYYGPPWQLRRTFEPIHAERVQNWFFSQGGRGAIRTMGSRLQNILIASSVIAVTHNLYPDRSRTLVLANTPERLGEWRRGLQDCLGISRGDFGPSRGITLFESPEALVQKAERLVDGKQLPLIIIDETEDRIDLSLLQFPLWLAFAPDPSQMSSYMY
;
A
#
# COMPACT_ATOMS: atom_id res chain seq x y z
N MET A 1 -52.10 49.15 48.01
CA MET A 1 -52.35 47.74 47.65
C MET A 1 -52.47 47.67 46.13
N SER A 2 -51.81 46.67 45.55
CA SER A 2 -51.38 46.41 44.15
C SER A 2 -52.31 46.81 42.99
N PRO A 3 -51.75 46.94 41.76
CA PRO A 3 -51.66 45.81 40.80
C PRO A 3 -50.20 45.57 40.30
N ASP A 4 -49.75 44.36 39.93
CA ASP A 4 -49.94 43.61 38.65
C ASP A 4 -49.31 44.37 37.45
N GLU A 5 -48.43 43.88 36.57
CA GLU A 5 -48.16 42.55 35.98
C GLU A 5 -46.70 42.44 35.45
N SER A 6 -46.19 41.21 35.37
CA SER A 6 -45.39 40.57 34.28
C SER A 6 -44.28 41.31 33.53
N GLN A 7 -43.05 40.74 33.53
CA GLN A 7 -42.23 40.48 32.32
C GLN A 7 -40.98 39.62 32.60
N THR A 8 -40.72 38.69 31.67
CA THR A 8 -39.66 37.67 31.60
C THR A 8 -38.29 38.22 31.20
N PRO A 9 -37.17 37.54 31.50
CA PRO A 9 -35.81 38.05 31.26
C PRO A 9 -35.24 37.54 29.92
N GLU A 10 -35.28 38.37 28.87
CA GLU A 10 -34.60 38.11 27.60
C GLU A 10 -33.63 39.23 27.16
N GLU A 11 -33.26 40.15 28.05
CA GLU A 11 -32.39 41.30 27.74
C GLU A 11 -31.14 41.34 28.62
N LYS A 12 -30.26 40.34 28.52
CA LYS A 12 -28.97 40.38 29.27
C LYS A 12 -27.73 39.82 28.56
N LEU A 13 -27.71 39.76 27.23
CA LEU A 13 -26.52 39.32 26.49
C LEU A 13 -26.07 40.24 25.35
N GLU A 14 -26.66 41.42 25.19
CA GLU A 14 -26.14 42.48 24.33
C GLU A 14 -25.58 43.63 25.17
N GLN A 15 -24.38 43.46 25.72
CA GLN A 15 -23.48 44.55 26.13
C GLN A 15 -22.21 43.98 26.79
N ALA A 16 -21.29 43.46 25.98
CA ALA A 16 -19.86 43.40 26.30
C ALA A 16 -19.08 42.87 25.09
N PHE A 17 -18.68 43.75 24.17
CA PHE A 17 -17.35 43.80 23.51
C PHE A 17 -17.40 44.62 22.20
N ILE A 18 -17.32 45.95 22.31
CA ILE A 18 -16.81 46.83 21.26
C ILE A 18 -16.00 47.95 21.95
N ALA A 19 -14.68 47.89 21.78
CA ALA A 19 -13.63 48.93 21.91
C ALA A 19 -12.31 48.15 22.12
N ASP A 20 -11.19 48.36 21.44
CA ASP A 20 -10.69 49.56 20.78
C ASP A 20 -9.62 49.18 19.73
N SER A 21 -9.38 50.13 18.82
CA SER A 21 -8.46 50.10 17.68
C SER A 21 -7.07 50.66 18.03
N ASP A 22 -6.11 50.43 17.13
CA ASP A 22 -4.79 51.10 16.96
C ASP A 22 -3.66 50.59 17.90
N GLY A 23 -2.43 50.25 17.47
CA GLY A 23 -1.68 50.49 16.25
C GLY A 23 -0.37 51.19 16.62
N GLU A 24 0.75 50.45 16.77
CA GLU A 24 2.10 51.05 16.70
C GLU A 24 3.22 50.01 16.51
N SER A 25 4.12 50.34 15.58
CA SER A 25 5.31 49.61 15.15
C SER A 25 6.46 49.74 16.16
N GLN A 26 7.34 48.73 16.26
CA GLN A 26 8.75 48.96 16.56
C GLN A 26 9.66 47.77 16.18
N ASP A 27 10.63 48.10 15.32
CA ASP A 27 11.81 47.31 14.98
C ASP A 27 12.69 47.07 16.20
N LEU A 28 13.16 45.83 16.40
CA LEU A 28 14.40 45.57 17.16
C LEU A 28 15.19 44.43 16.50
N ASN A 29 16.26 44.85 15.80
CA ASN A 29 17.47 44.06 15.60
C ASN A 29 18.04 43.64 16.95
N ILE A 30 18.28 42.34 17.14
CA ILE A 30 19.31 41.85 18.06
C ILE A 30 20.11 40.76 17.34
N GLU A 31 21.31 41.15 16.96
CA GLU A 31 22.45 40.31 16.62
C GLU A 31 22.97 39.67 17.92
N GLY A 32 23.23 38.37 17.91
CA GLY A 32 23.73 37.64 19.08
C GLY A 32 24.23 36.25 18.70
N ASP A 33 25.50 36.17 18.30
CA ASP A 33 26.31 34.96 18.26
C ASP A 33 26.42 34.35 19.67
N ALA A 34 26.15 33.06 19.79
CA ALA A 34 26.74 32.18 20.80
C ALA A 34 26.62 30.71 20.37
N GLU A 35 27.79 30.10 20.16
CA GLU A 35 28.03 28.67 20.06
C GLU A 35 27.48 27.91 21.29
N GLU A 36 26.88 26.75 21.06
CA GLU A 36 27.35 25.43 21.55
C GLU A 36 26.24 24.38 21.67
N LYS A 37 26.62 23.17 21.25
CA LYS A 37 26.17 21.83 21.70
C LYS A 37 24.92 21.23 21.05
N GLU A 38 25.20 20.54 19.95
CA GLU A 38 24.55 19.29 19.54
C GLU A 38 24.33 18.36 20.73
N SER A 39 23.06 18.06 21.01
CA SER A 39 22.64 16.83 21.68
C SER A 39 21.22 16.48 21.24
N SER A 40 21.08 15.55 20.31
CA SER A 40 19.88 14.72 20.19
C SER A 40 20.20 13.46 19.39
N ASP A 41 20.61 12.43 20.12
CA ASP A 41 20.02 11.09 20.09
C ASP A 41 19.35 10.69 18.76
N ALA A 42 20.13 10.07 17.87
CA ALA A 42 19.62 9.31 16.74
C ALA A 42 19.41 7.85 17.18
N PRO A 43 18.23 7.24 16.95
CA PRO A 43 18.10 5.80 17.12
C PRO A 43 18.85 5.11 15.98
N LEU A 44 19.92 4.40 16.34
CA LEU A 44 20.62 3.44 15.48
C LEU A 44 19.67 2.29 15.14
N GLU A 45 19.08 2.32 13.95
CA GLU A 45 18.50 1.16 13.30
C GLU A 45 19.63 0.19 12.92
N VAL A 46 19.85 -0.82 13.74
CA VAL A 46 20.65 -1.98 13.39
C VAL A 46 19.81 -2.85 12.45
N GLU A 47 19.94 -2.62 11.14
CA GLU A 47 19.50 -3.57 10.13
C GLU A 47 20.29 -4.88 10.30
N ALA A 48 19.68 -5.86 10.96
CA ALA A 48 20.14 -7.23 10.95
C ALA A 48 19.98 -7.81 9.53
N ARG A 49 21.03 -7.67 8.72
CA ARG A 49 21.22 -8.46 7.50
C ARG A 49 21.25 -9.94 7.90
N LEU A 50 20.18 -10.65 7.56
CA LEU A 50 20.13 -12.11 7.55
C LEU A 50 20.95 -12.59 6.33
N ASP A 51 22.24 -12.87 6.56
CA ASP A 51 22.99 -13.73 5.65
C ASP A 51 22.49 -15.19 5.79
N PRO A 52 22.38 -15.96 4.69
CA PRO A 52 21.94 -17.34 4.74
C PRO A 52 23.00 -18.21 5.42
N LEU A 53 22.63 -18.87 6.53
CA LEU A 53 23.45 -19.90 7.17
C LEU A 53 23.69 -21.08 6.19
N PRO A 54 24.90 -21.68 6.21
CA PRO A 54 25.21 -22.83 5.37
C PRO A 54 24.41 -24.06 5.84
N GLU A 55 23.90 -24.82 4.86
CA GLU A 55 23.21 -26.09 5.07
C GLU A 55 24.07 -27.08 5.86
N LEU A 56 23.77 -27.24 7.16
CA LEU A 56 24.22 -28.38 7.94
C LEU A 56 23.36 -29.59 7.56
N ARG A 57 23.90 -30.42 6.67
CA ARG A 57 23.40 -31.79 6.43
C ARG A 57 23.50 -32.58 7.74
N MET A 58 22.35 -32.90 8.30
CA MET A 58 22.19 -33.98 9.26
C MET A 58 22.14 -35.29 8.50
N ASP A 59 23.21 -36.10 8.60
CA ASP A 59 23.10 -37.54 8.36
C ASP A 59 23.09 -38.26 9.70
N ALA A 60 22.01 -39.01 9.92
CA ALA A 60 21.77 -39.89 11.05
C ALA A 60 22.54 -41.22 10.88
N PRO A 61 22.74 -41.99 11.96
CA PRO A 61 23.65 -43.12 11.98
C PRO A 61 23.01 -44.37 11.38
N SER A 62 23.78 -45.19 10.67
CA SER A 62 23.46 -46.60 10.43
C SER A 62 24.76 -47.41 10.38
N GLN A 63 24.70 -48.52 11.11
CA GLN A 63 25.75 -49.48 11.37
C GLN A 63 26.03 -50.39 10.17
N GLU A 64 27.18 -51.07 10.27
CA GLU A 64 27.54 -52.35 9.63
C GLU A 64 27.72 -52.34 8.09
N ASP A 65 28.96 -52.47 7.61
CA ASP A 65 29.60 -53.80 7.54
C ASP A 65 31.10 -53.73 7.19
N THR A 66 31.77 -54.72 7.77
CA THR A 66 33.09 -55.34 7.56
C THR A 66 33.97 -55.04 6.33
N THR A 67 35.28 -55.02 6.59
CA THR A 67 36.41 -55.74 5.95
C THR A 67 37.62 -54.84 5.68
N THR A 68 38.68 -54.94 6.49
CA THR A 68 39.88 -55.79 6.36
C THR A 68 40.98 -55.15 5.49
N SER A 69 42.09 -54.79 6.14
CA SER A 69 43.45 -54.62 5.59
C SER A 69 44.38 -54.51 6.82
N ASP A 70 44.70 -55.61 7.48
CA ASP A 70 45.88 -56.45 7.26
C ASP A 70 47.22 -55.69 7.26
N GLU A 71 47.84 -55.74 8.45
CA GLU A 71 49.27 -55.56 8.67
C GLU A 71 50.04 -56.81 8.18
N LYS A 72 51.22 -56.58 7.62
CA LYS A 72 52.35 -57.51 7.71
C LYS A 72 53.61 -56.71 8.00
N PRO A 73 54.46 -57.22 8.89
CA PRO A 73 55.73 -57.75 8.39
C PRO A 73 56.03 -59.20 8.82
N LEU A 74 56.65 -59.91 7.87
CA LEU A 74 57.71 -60.94 7.96
C LEU A 74 58.17 -61.43 9.35
N ASP A 75 58.55 -62.68 9.57
CA ASP A 75 58.46 -63.95 8.86
C ASP A 75 58.86 -65.00 9.91
N ALA A 76 58.21 -66.15 9.91
CA ALA A 76 58.51 -67.25 10.83
C ALA A 76 59.62 -68.14 10.24
N ILE A 77 60.66 -68.41 11.02
CA ILE A 77 61.59 -69.53 10.81
C ILE A 77 61.35 -70.52 11.95
N ALA A 78 61.07 -71.77 11.59
CA ALA A 78 61.07 -72.93 12.48
C ALA A 78 62.19 -73.90 12.02
N PRO A 79 62.46 -75.00 12.75
CA PRO A 79 63.50 -75.10 13.78
C PRO A 79 64.58 -76.15 13.42
N GLU A 80 65.76 -76.10 14.02
CA GLU A 80 66.68 -77.25 13.98
C GLU A 80 67.63 -77.32 15.21
N THR A 81 67.25 -78.21 16.12
CA THR A 81 68.03 -79.23 16.86
C THR A 81 69.53 -79.03 17.22
N THR A 82 69.79 -79.13 18.54
CA THR A 82 70.83 -79.92 19.27
C THR A 82 72.17 -79.29 19.74
N GLN A 83 72.51 -79.65 21.00
CA GLN A 83 73.81 -79.79 21.71
C GLN A 83 74.21 -78.62 22.66
N GLU A 84 74.06 -78.82 23.99
CA GLU A 84 75.07 -79.27 24.99
C GLU A 84 75.99 -78.12 25.47
N GLU A 85 75.68 -77.49 26.61
CA GLU A 85 76.34 -77.57 27.94
C GLU A 85 77.00 -76.22 28.33
N PRO A 86 77.22 -75.91 29.63
CA PRO A 86 76.83 -74.64 30.28
C PRO A 86 77.99 -73.65 30.47
N PRO A 87 77.77 -72.40 30.93
CA PRO A 87 77.89 -72.13 32.38
C PRO A 87 77.03 -70.97 32.96
N THR A 88 76.57 -71.19 34.20
CA THR A 88 76.36 -70.27 35.34
C THR A 88 75.35 -69.10 35.29
N PRO A 89 74.63 -68.84 36.42
CA PRO A 89 73.46 -67.97 36.46
C PRO A 89 73.80 -66.55 36.95
N ASP A 90 73.18 -65.52 36.36
CA ASP A 90 72.90 -64.24 37.00
C ASP A 90 71.38 -64.02 36.90
N VAL A 91 70.69 -64.11 38.05
CA VAL A 91 69.21 -64.15 38.18
C VAL A 91 68.68 -62.86 38.83
N GLU A 92 69.49 -61.82 38.97
CA GLU A 92 69.12 -60.66 39.80
C GLU A 92 68.51 -59.47 39.03
N GLU A 93 68.48 -59.46 37.68
CA GLU A 93 67.92 -58.32 36.90
C GLU A 93 66.50 -58.56 36.32
N GLU A 94 66.02 -59.81 36.24
CA GLU A 94 64.68 -60.10 35.68
C GLU A 94 63.52 -59.93 36.69
N GLU A 95 63.79 -60.01 38.00
CA GLU A 95 62.75 -59.90 39.03
C GLU A 95 62.34 -58.44 39.34
N GLU A 96 63.22 -57.45 39.09
CA GLU A 96 62.91 -56.03 39.32
C GLU A 96 62.02 -55.44 38.21
N GLU A 97 62.18 -55.89 36.95
CA GLU A 97 61.36 -55.42 35.82
C GLU A 97 59.92 -55.96 35.87
N ASP A 98 59.74 -57.23 36.25
CA ASP A 98 58.41 -57.85 36.36
C ASP A 98 57.58 -57.26 37.51
N PHE A 99 58.23 -56.88 38.62
CA PHE A 99 57.54 -56.27 39.77
C PHE A 99 57.10 -54.83 39.48
N ALA A 100 57.90 -54.05 38.75
CA ALA A 100 57.54 -52.70 38.32
C ALA A 100 56.36 -52.71 37.33
N GLN A 101 56.38 -53.62 36.35
CA GLN A 101 55.28 -53.78 35.39
C GLN A 101 53.97 -54.21 36.07
N GLN A 102 54.02 -55.09 37.08
CA GLN A 102 52.84 -55.49 37.83
C GLN A 102 52.21 -54.34 38.64
N GLN A 103 53.01 -53.41 39.18
CA GLN A 103 52.51 -52.24 39.87
C GLN A 103 51.82 -51.24 38.92
N ASP A 104 52.39 -51.03 37.73
CA ASP A 104 51.79 -50.16 36.71
C ASP A 104 50.46 -50.73 36.19
N ILE A 105 50.38 -52.05 35.97
CA ILE A 105 49.13 -52.73 35.58
C ILE A 105 48.05 -52.56 36.67
N ALA A 106 48.43 -52.67 37.95
CA ALA A 106 47.50 -52.48 39.06
C ALA A 106 46.99 -51.03 39.12
N ALA A 107 47.87 -50.03 38.97
CA ALA A 107 47.50 -48.61 38.93
C ALA A 107 46.58 -48.28 37.75
N LEU A 108 46.89 -48.80 36.55
CA LEU A 108 46.05 -48.64 35.36
C LEU A 108 44.68 -49.30 35.52
N SER A 109 44.60 -50.45 36.20
CA SER A 109 43.32 -51.13 36.46
C SER A 109 42.42 -50.32 37.41
N GLN A 110 43.00 -49.70 38.45
CA GLN A 110 42.27 -48.81 39.35
C GLN A 110 41.80 -47.55 38.63
N GLN A 111 42.66 -46.97 37.78
CA GLN A 111 42.32 -45.78 36.99
C GLN A 111 41.19 -46.09 35.99
N LYS A 112 41.21 -47.26 35.34
CA LYS A 112 40.14 -47.72 34.46
C LYS A 112 38.81 -47.85 35.21
N GLN A 113 38.81 -48.45 36.40
CA GLN A 113 37.60 -48.58 37.22
C GLN A 113 37.06 -47.23 37.68
N ALA A 114 37.94 -46.29 38.04
CA ALA A 114 37.55 -44.93 38.40
C ALA A 114 36.91 -44.18 37.21
N LEU A 115 37.51 -44.29 36.02
CA LEU A 115 36.97 -43.70 34.80
C LEU A 115 35.64 -44.34 34.38
N GLU A 116 35.47 -45.65 34.54
CA GLU A 116 34.19 -46.34 34.28
C GLU A 116 33.08 -45.84 35.21
N ALA A 117 33.39 -45.66 36.50
CA ALA A 117 32.44 -45.08 37.45
C ALA A 117 32.11 -43.61 37.10
N GLU A 118 33.10 -42.81 36.71
CA GLU A 118 32.90 -41.44 36.27
C GLU A 118 32.03 -41.37 35.02
N ILE A 119 32.27 -42.22 34.01
CA ILE A 119 31.46 -42.30 32.79
C ILE A 119 30.01 -42.66 33.13
N GLN A 120 29.76 -43.59 34.05
CA GLN A 120 28.40 -43.93 34.46
C GLN A 120 27.69 -42.74 35.13
N THR A 121 28.39 -42.01 36.00
CA THR A 121 27.81 -40.81 36.63
C THR A 121 27.54 -39.70 35.62
N LEU A 122 28.44 -39.47 34.68
CA LEU A 122 28.26 -38.49 33.59
C LEU A 122 27.12 -38.89 32.64
N GLN A 123 26.95 -40.18 32.34
CA GLN A 123 25.83 -40.69 31.55
C GLN A 123 24.50 -40.45 32.27
N ALA A 124 24.42 -40.77 33.56
CA ALA A 124 23.22 -40.51 34.36
C ALA A 124 22.88 -39.01 34.45
N GLN A 125 23.88 -38.16 34.62
CA GLN A 125 23.69 -36.70 34.62
C GLN A 125 23.21 -36.18 33.26
N LYS A 126 23.77 -36.69 32.16
CA LYS A 126 23.35 -36.33 30.80
C LYS A 126 21.89 -36.73 30.54
N GLU A 127 21.50 -37.95 30.91
CA GLU A 127 20.12 -38.41 30.78
C GLU A 127 19.15 -37.57 31.61
N GLN A 128 19.55 -37.21 32.85
CA GLN A 128 18.75 -36.33 33.69
C GLN A 128 18.59 -34.94 33.06
N LEU A 129 19.66 -34.31 32.58
CA LEU A 129 19.58 -33.00 31.93
C LEU A 129 18.75 -33.02 30.65
N LEU A 130 18.90 -34.06 29.82
CA LEU A 130 18.07 -34.23 28.62
C LEU A 130 16.59 -34.38 28.99
N SER A 131 16.26 -35.17 30.01
CA SER A 131 14.87 -35.32 30.46
C SER A 131 14.28 -34.00 30.96
N GLN A 132 15.05 -33.20 31.70
CA GLN A 132 14.63 -31.87 32.18
C GLN A 132 14.40 -30.91 31.01
N GLN A 133 15.34 -30.84 30.06
CA GLN A 133 15.19 -29.99 28.88
C GLN A 133 13.99 -30.38 28.03
N THR A 134 13.75 -31.68 27.83
CA THR A 134 12.57 -32.14 27.08
C THR A 134 11.26 -31.80 27.79
N ALA A 135 11.19 -31.89 29.11
CA ALA A 135 10.02 -31.51 29.89
C ALA A 135 9.75 -30.00 29.84
N GLU A 136 10.79 -29.17 29.92
CA GLU A 136 10.68 -27.71 29.80
C GLU A 136 10.19 -27.28 28.40
N VAL A 137 10.75 -27.87 27.34
CA VAL A 137 10.32 -27.61 25.97
C VAL A 137 8.87 -28.04 25.74
N GLN A 138 8.46 -29.20 26.27
CA GLN A 138 7.06 -29.66 26.20
C GLN A 138 6.11 -28.68 26.92
N ALA A 139 6.47 -28.21 28.12
CA ALA A 139 5.66 -27.25 28.86
C ALA A 139 5.52 -25.90 28.13
N LEU A 140 6.60 -25.39 27.54
CA LEU A 140 6.58 -24.16 26.75
C LEU A 140 5.71 -24.32 25.50
N LEU A 141 5.82 -25.46 24.81
CA LEU A 141 5.01 -25.75 23.62
C LEU A 141 3.53 -25.84 23.98
N GLU A 142 3.18 -26.51 25.07
CA GLU A 142 1.79 -26.57 25.55
C GLU A 142 1.24 -25.18 25.86
N GLN A 143 2.04 -24.32 26.50
CA GLN A 143 1.62 -22.94 26.79
C GLN A 143 1.40 -22.15 25.49
N MET A 144 2.33 -22.21 24.55
CA MET A 144 2.23 -21.52 23.25
C MET A 144 1.00 -21.99 22.45
N VAL A 145 0.71 -23.29 22.44
CA VAL A 145 -0.47 -23.85 21.77
C VAL A 145 -1.76 -23.37 22.44
N ARG A 146 -1.82 -23.34 23.77
CA ARG A 146 -3.00 -22.84 24.51
C ARG A 146 -3.21 -21.34 24.31
N GLU A 147 -2.15 -20.55 24.25
CA GLU A 147 -2.24 -19.12 23.99
C GLU A 147 -2.64 -18.84 22.52
N GLY A 148 -2.04 -19.56 21.58
CA GLY A 148 -2.39 -19.47 20.16
C GLY A 148 -3.84 -19.84 19.88
N THR A 149 -4.35 -20.92 20.50
CA THR A 149 -5.77 -21.31 20.37
C THR A 149 -6.71 -20.26 20.97
N ARG A 150 -6.39 -19.70 22.13
CA ARG A 150 -7.17 -18.61 22.74
C ARG A 150 -7.21 -17.36 21.86
N GLU A 151 -6.08 -16.99 21.26
CA GLU A 151 -6.01 -15.83 20.36
C GLU A 151 -6.83 -16.05 19.09
N LEU A 152 -6.76 -17.25 18.50
CA LEU A 152 -7.59 -17.62 17.35
C LEU A 152 -9.09 -17.60 17.70
N GLU A 153 -9.48 -18.08 18.88
CA GLU A 153 -10.87 -18.00 19.35
C GLU A 153 -11.35 -16.55 19.53
N LYS A 154 -10.52 -15.67 20.09
CA LYS A 154 -10.84 -14.24 20.21
C LYS A 154 -11.04 -13.59 18.85
N ARG A 155 -10.13 -13.84 17.90
CA ARG A 155 -10.24 -13.33 16.52
C ARG A 155 -11.49 -13.83 15.83
N ARG A 156 -11.82 -15.12 15.98
CA ARG A 156 -13.06 -15.72 15.44
C ARG A 156 -14.30 -15.02 16.00
N LYS A 157 -14.37 -14.80 17.32
CA LYS A 157 -15.52 -14.13 17.96
C LYS A 157 -15.65 -12.67 17.51
N SER A 158 -14.54 -11.94 17.42
CA SER A 158 -14.51 -10.57 16.91
C SER A 158 -15.04 -10.48 15.48
N LEU A 159 -14.53 -11.33 14.59
CA LEU A 159 -14.96 -11.40 13.19
C LEU A 159 -16.46 -11.76 13.07
N GLN A 160 -16.95 -12.70 13.88
CA GLN A 160 -18.37 -13.04 13.90
C GLN A 160 -19.24 -11.83 14.29
N GLY A 161 -18.82 -11.05 15.29
CA GLY A 161 -19.52 -9.81 15.67
C GLY A 161 -19.51 -8.76 14.55
N SER A 162 -18.38 -8.58 13.86
CA SER A 162 -18.30 -7.67 12.71
C SER A 162 -19.20 -8.10 11.56
N ILE A 163 -19.31 -9.40 11.28
CA ILE A 163 -20.22 -9.94 10.26
C ILE A 163 -21.67 -9.62 10.62
N GLU A 164 -22.09 -9.90 11.86
CA GLU A 164 -23.47 -9.59 12.30
C GLU A 164 -23.79 -8.10 12.19
N GLN A 165 -22.85 -7.22 12.52
CA GLN A 165 -23.01 -5.77 12.37
C GLN A 165 -23.16 -5.36 10.89
N LEU A 166 -22.33 -5.92 10.01
CA LEU A 166 -22.40 -5.65 8.57
C LEU A 166 -23.71 -6.15 7.96
N GLU A 167 -24.20 -7.31 8.39
CA GLU A 167 -25.49 -7.84 7.93
C GLU A 167 -26.66 -6.95 8.38
N ARG A 168 -26.67 -6.50 9.64
CA ARG A 168 -27.68 -5.55 10.13
C ARG A 168 -27.65 -4.23 9.36
N ARG A 169 -26.45 -3.70 9.07
CA ARG A 169 -26.29 -2.47 8.29
C ARG A 169 -26.77 -2.66 6.85
N ARG A 170 -26.43 -3.79 6.22
CA ARG A 170 -26.92 -4.13 4.87
C ARG A 170 -28.44 -4.20 4.83
N GLU A 171 -29.06 -4.80 5.83
CA GLU A 171 -30.52 -4.92 5.87
C GLU A 171 -31.20 -3.57 6.05
N ARG A 172 -30.69 -2.72 6.96
CA ARG A 172 -31.17 -1.34 7.10
C ARG A 172 -31.07 -0.56 5.79
N ILE A 173 -29.92 -0.64 5.11
CA ILE A 173 -29.73 0.03 3.81
C ILE A 173 -30.72 -0.51 2.76
N ARG A 174 -31.01 -1.82 2.75
CA ARG A 174 -32.01 -2.38 1.83
C ARG A 174 -33.43 -1.89 2.13
N GLU A 175 -33.80 -1.79 3.40
CA GLU A 175 -35.09 -1.25 3.82
C GLU A 175 -35.23 0.22 3.46
N GLU A 176 -34.19 1.03 3.72
CA GLU A 176 -34.10 2.43 3.33
C GLU A 176 -34.18 2.59 1.81
N MET A 177 -33.44 1.76 1.03
CA MET A 177 -33.54 1.77 -0.42
C MET A 177 -34.94 1.38 -0.91
N ARG A 178 -35.56 0.33 -0.35
CA ARG A 178 -36.90 -0.11 -0.75
C ARG A 178 -37.97 0.95 -0.47
N THR A 179 -37.88 1.63 0.67
CA THR A 179 -38.83 2.67 1.08
C THR A 179 -38.59 4.01 0.39
N SER A 180 -37.32 4.43 0.24
CA SER A 180 -36.95 5.67 -0.43
C SER A 180 -37.14 5.60 -1.96
N PHE A 181 -36.85 4.47 -2.60
CA PHE A 181 -36.91 4.34 -4.06
C PHE A 181 -38.35 4.37 -4.61
N ALA A 182 -39.34 3.92 -3.84
CA ALA A 182 -40.75 3.98 -4.24
C ALA A 182 -41.26 5.43 -4.38
N GLY A 183 -40.88 6.32 -3.47
CA GLY A 183 -41.28 7.74 -3.52
C GLY A 183 -40.50 8.55 -4.57
N VAL A 184 -39.18 8.38 -4.63
CA VAL A 184 -38.32 9.14 -5.55
C VAL A 184 -38.58 8.78 -7.01
N SER A 185 -38.84 7.51 -7.32
CA SER A 185 -39.17 7.09 -8.70
C SER A 185 -40.53 7.61 -9.16
N GLN A 186 -41.51 7.69 -8.26
CA GLN A 186 -42.83 8.24 -8.57
C GLN A 186 -42.78 9.76 -8.77
N ASP A 187 -42.07 10.49 -7.90
CA ASP A 187 -41.87 11.94 -8.07
C ASP A 187 -41.10 12.27 -9.35
N MET A 188 -40.12 11.43 -9.71
CA MET A 188 -39.38 11.59 -10.96
C MET A 188 -40.27 11.32 -12.18
N ALA A 189 -41.15 10.32 -12.14
CA ALA A 189 -42.10 10.05 -13.21
C ALA A 189 -43.10 11.21 -13.41
N ILE A 190 -43.62 11.77 -12.30
CA ILE A 190 -44.52 12.93 -12.33
C ILE A 190 -43.80 14.16 -12.93
N ARG A 191 -42.54 14.42 -12.52
CA ARG A 191 -41.76 15.54 -13.04
C ARG A 191 -41.42 15.39 -14.53
N VAL A 192 -41.05 14.18 -14.96
CA VAL A 192 -40.75 13.90 -16.38
C VAL A 192 -42.01 14.04 -17.25
N GLN A 193 -43.17 13.62 -16.75
CA GLN A 193 -44.44 13.81 -17.45
C GLN A 193 -44.85 15.29 -17.48
N GLY A 194 -44.73 16.01 -16.38
CA GLY A 194 -44.98 17.46 -16.33
C GLY A 194 -44.06 18.25 -17.25
N PHE A 195 -42.79 17.85 -17.39
CA PHE A 195 -41.86 18.45 -18.35
C PHE A 195 -42.25 18.17 -19.80
N LYS A 196 -42.69 16.93 -20.10
CA LYS A 196 -43.24 16.59 -21.42
C LYS A 196 -44.47 17.45 -21.74
N ASP A 197 -45.40 17.58 -20.80
CA ASP A 197 -46.62 18.37 -21.00
C ASP A 197 -46.29 19.87 -21.18
N TYR A 198 -45.31 20.38 -20.42
CA TYR A 198 -44.79 21.75 -20.58
C TYR A 198 -44.11 21.99 -21.93
N LEU A 199 -43.30 21.04 -22.42
CA LEU A 199 -42.67 21.15 -23.74
C LEU A 199 -43.71 21.12 -24.85
N VAL A 200 -44.72 20.24 -24.76
CA VAL A 200 -45.80 20.18 -25.74
C VAL A 200 -46.58 21.49 -25.76
N GLY A 201 -46.91 22.05 -24.58
CA GLY A 201 -47.57 23.36 -24.48
C GLY A 201 -46.70 24.49 -25.04
N SER A 202 -45.42 24.55 -24.66
CA SER A 202 -44.49 25.59 -25.15
C SER A 202 -44.30 25.53 -26.67
N LEU A 203 -44.32 24.33 -27.27
CA LEU A 203 -44.15 24.13 -28.71
C LEU A 203 -45.43 24.47 -29.48
N GLN A 204 -46.61 24.23 -28.89
CA GLN A 204 -47.90 24.70 -29.38
C GLN A 204 -47.99 26.23 -29.32
N ASP A 205 -47.58 26.84 -28.20
CA ASP A 205 -47.55 28.28 -28.02
C ASP A 205 -46.59 28.96 -29.01
N LEU A 206 -45.42 28.35 -29.25
CA LEU A 206 -44.45 28.86 -30.22
C LEU A 206 -44.93 28.67 -31.67
N SER A 207 -45.66 27.60 -31.97
CA SER A 207 -46.34 27.42 -33.27
C SER A 207 -47.43 28.47 -33.48
N ALA A 208 -48.25 28.73 -32.46
CA ALA A 208 -49.29 29.76 -32.53
C ALA A 208 -48.69 31.17 -32.66
N ALA A 209 -47.59 31.44 -31.97
CA ALA A 209 -46.85 32.69 -32.09
C ALA A 209 -46.19 32.86 -33.48
N ALA A 210 -45.73 31.75 -34.09
CA ALA A 210 -45.16 31.77 -35.43
C ALA A 210 -46.23 32.01 -36.52
N GLU A 211 -47.47 31.52 -36.34
CA GLU A 211 -48.59 31.80 -37.25
C GLU A 211 -49.07 33.26 -37.22
N GLN A 212 -48.90 33.95 -36.09
CA GLN A 212 -49.20 35.38 -35.95
C GLN A 212 -48.11 36.30 -36.52
N LEU A 213 -46.98 35.74 -36.94
CA LEU A 213 -45.87 36.49 -37.52
C LEU A 213 -46.06 36.62 -39.04
N GLU A 214 -46.58 37.76 -39.51
CA GLU A 214 -46.57 38.09 -40.94
C GLU A 214 -45.13 38.40 -41.39
N LEU A 215 -44.48 37.41 -42.02
CA LEU A 215 -43.15 37.57 -42.61
C LEU A 215 -43.26 38.37 -43.93
N PRO A 216 -42.51 39.47 -44.12
CA PRO A 216 -42.42 40.11 -45.43
C PRO A 216 -41.72 39.19 -46.44
N ALA A 217 -42.19 39.21 -47.69
CA ALA A 217 -41.67 38.40 -48.78
C ALA A 217 -40.16 38.61 -48.94
N PHE A 218 -39.39 37.55 -48.73
CA PHE A 218 -37.95 37.52 -48.90
C PHE A 218 -37.62 37.50 -50.40
N GLU A 219 -37.00 38.57 -50.90
CA GLU A 219 -36.44 38.62 -52.26
C GLU A 219 -35.07 37.92 -52.26
N PRO A 220 -34.88 36.82 -53.02
CA PRO A 220 -33.65 36.05 -52.96
C PRO A 220 -32.52 36.76 -53.72
N PRO A 221 -31.30 36.88 -53.15
CA PRO A 221 -30.16 37.37 -53.89
C PRO A 221 -29.70 36.37 -54.99
N PRO A 222 -28.95 36.83 -56.00
CA PRO A 222 -28.56 36.03 -57.15
C PRO A 222 -27.72 34.81 -56.73
N ARG A 223 -28.09 33.64 -57.27
CA ARG A 223 -27.39 32.37 -57.09
C ARG A 223 -25.92 32.47 -57.50
N GLU A 224 -25.03 32.47 -56.52
CA GLU A 224 -23.65 32.07 -56.72
C GLU A 224 -23.57 30.54 -56.88
N ARG A 225 -22.62 30.13 -57.73
CA ARG A 225 -22.41 28.76 -58.25
C ARG A 225 -22.10 27.77 -57.11
N PRO A 226 -22.27 26.44 -57.33
CA PRO A 226 -22.10 25.46 -56.27
C PRO A 226 -20.64 25.49 -55.79
N ARG A 227 -20.43 26.00 -54.58
CA ARG A 227 -19.25 25.69 -53.79
C ARG A 227 -19.38 24.23 -53.41
N ASP A 228 -18.34 23.46 -53.72
CA ASP A 228 -18.17 22.08 -53.27
C ASP A 228 -18.74 21.89 -51.86
N GLU A 229 -19.54 20.83 -51.71
CA GLU A 229 -19.89 20.25 -50.44
C GLU A 229 -18.59 19.98 -49.67
N ARG A 230 -18.13 20.98 -48.91
CA ARG A 230 -17.25 20.74 -47.79
C ARG A 230 -18.06 19.82 -46.89
N ARG A 231 -17.68 18.54 -46.93
CA ARG A 231 -17.94 17.56 -45.87
C ARG A 231 -18.04 18.35 -44.57
N MET A 232 -19.20 18.30 -43.94
CA MET A 232 -19.31 18.62 -42.53
C MET A 232 -18.11 17.95 -41.86
N PRO A 233 -17.24 18.69 -41.14
CA PRO A 233 -16.30 18.03 -40.27
C PRO A 233 -17.13 17.09 -39.38
N PRO A 234 -16.67 15.86 -39.11
CA PRO A 234 -17.36 14.97 -38.18
C PRO A 234 -17.70 15.79 -36.95
N GLN A 235 -18.97 15.77 -36.57
CA GLN A 235 -19.45 16.27 -35.29
C GLN A 235 -18.38 15.87 -34.26
N GLU A 236 -17.64 16.84 -33.74
CA GLU A 236 -16.66 16.58 -32.69
C GLU A 236 -17.48 16.05 -31.52
N GLU A 237 -17.59 14.73 -31.43
CA GLU A 237 -18.17 14.05 -30.28
C GLU A 237 -17.45 14.61 -29.07
N THR A 238 -18.19 15.24 -28.16
CA THR A 238 -17.70 15.56 -26.82
C THR A 238 -17.04 14.28 -26.27
N PRO A 239 -15.71 14.21 -26.17
CA PRO A 239 -15.04 12.95 -25.96
C PRO A 239 -14.95 12.78 -24.47
N SER A 240 -16.05 12.28 -23.91
CA SER A 240 -15.96 11.59 -22.63
C SER A 240 -15.06 10.37 -22.85
N PRO A 241 -13.97 10.20 -22.08
CA PRO A 241 -13.18 8.98 -22.12
C PRO A 241 -14.10 7.82 -21.75
N ARG A 242 -14.35 6.94 -22.70
CA ARG A 242 -15.31 5.83 -22.58
C ARG A 242 -14.56 4.52 -22.31
N PHE A 243 -13.71 4.48 -21.28
CA PHE A 243 -12.87 3.31 -20.97
C PHE A 243 -13.66 2.02 -20.70
N ALA A 244 -14.95 2.12 -20.36
CA ALA A 244 -15.83 1.00 -20.01
C ALA A 244 -16.72 0.45 -21.15
N LYS A 245 -16.77 1.05 -22.35
CA LYS A 245 -17.66 0.59 -23.44
C LYS A 245 -16.98 -0.45 -24.36
N GLN A 246 -17.77 -1.37 -24.95
CA GLN A 246 -17.29 -2.49 -25.78
C GLN A 246 -16.47 -2.08 -27.04
N GLY A 247 -16.57 -0.83 -27.50
CA GLY A 247 -15.80 -0.31 -28.65
C GLY A 247 -14.31 -0.03 -28.37
N PHE A 248 -13.81 -0.30 -27.16
CA PHE A 248 -12.50 0.16 -26.69
C PHE A 248 -11.41 -0.92 -26.59
N GLN A 249 -11.57 -2.05 -27.28
CA GLN A 249 -10.58 -3.14 -27.24
C GLN A 249 -9.17 -2.67 -27.61
N GLU A 250 -9.04 -1.73 -28.55
CA GLU A 250 -7.75 -1.17 -28.96
C GLU A 250 -7.11 -0.29 -27.87
N GLN A 251 -7.89 0.60 -27.25
CA GLN A 251 -7.40 1.41 -26.14
C GLN A 251 -7.08 0.58 -24.90
N ARG A 252 -7.87 -0.47 -24.60
CA ARG A 252 -7.56 -1.41 -23.52
C ARG A 252 -6.24 -2.12 -23.77
N LYS A 253 -6.00 -2.60 -25.01
CA LYS A 253 -4.72 -3.20 -25.41
C LYS A 253 -3.57 -2.19 -25.30
N GLN A 254 -3.78 -0.95 -25.72
CA GLN A 254 -2.77 0.11 -25.59
C GLN A 254 -2.42 0.39 -24.13
N ILE A 255 -3.42 0.59 -23.26
CA ILE A 255 -3.23 0.82 -21.82
C ILE A 255 -2.49 -0.37 -21.19
N SER A 256 -2.95 -1.60 -21.44
CA SER A 256 -2.28 -2.81 -20.92
C SER A 256 -0.84 -2.91 -21.42
N SER A 257 -0.56 -2.62 -22.69
CA SER A 257 0.80 -2.62 -23.25
C SER A 257 1.71 -1.57 -22.60
N ILE A 258 1.19 -0.37 -22.31
CA ILE A 258 1.94 0.68 -21.61
C ILE A 258 2.28 0.24 -20.18
N LEU A 259 1.31 -0.31 -19.45
CA LEU A 259 1.52 -0.78 -18.08
C LEU A 259 2.48 -1.98 -18.02
N ASP A 260 2.37 -2.90 -18.97
CA ASP A 260 3.32 -4.02 -19.09
C ASP A 260 4.73 -3.53 -19.42
N ARG A 261 4.88 -2.48 -20.23
CA ARG A 261 6.18 -1.86 -20.49
C ARG A 261 6.78 -1.29 -19.21
N TYR A 262 6.00 -0.57 -18.40
CA TYR A 262 6.49 -0.04 -17.12
C TYR A 262 6.95 -1.13 -16.16
N ARG A 263 6.32 -2.31 -16.20
CA ARG A 263 6.70 -3.46 -15.39
C ARG A 263 7.95 -4.20 -15.91
N THR A 264 8.01 -4.45 -17.22
CA THR A 264 9.04 -5.31 -17.84
C THR A 264 10.30 -4.55 -18.24
N ARG A 265 10.18 -3.25 -18.51
CA ARG A 265 11.27 -2.39 -18.95
C ARG A 265 11.13 -0.99 -18.33
N PRO A 266 11.42 -0.83 -17.02
CA PRO A 266 11.42 0.46 -16.38
C PRO A 266 12.47 1.38 -17.01
N ASP A 267 12.08 2.61 -17.34
CA ASP A 267 12.96 3.61 -17.94
C ASP A 267 13.17 4.78 -16.98
N TYR A 268 14.22 4.69 -16.16
CA TYR A 268 14.56 5.70 -15.16
C TYR A 268 14.94 7.07 -15.75
N TYR A 269 15.25 7.13 -17.05
CA TYR A 269 15.66 8.34 -17.75
C TYR A 269 14.74 8.69 -18.93
N GLY A 270 13.55 8.10 -18.97
CA GLY A 270 12.59 8.29 -20.05
C GLY A 270 12.18 9.76 -20.23
N PRO A 271 11.62 10.16 -21.36
CA PRO A 271 11.20 11.55 -21.57
C PRO A 271 10.13 11.99 -20.55
N PRO A 272 9.90 13.31 -20.37
CA PRO A 272 8.87 13.81 -19.46
C PRO A 272 7.51 13.17 -19.72
N TRP A 273 6.71 13.01 -18.66
CA TRP A 273 5.38 12.37 -18.67
C TRP A 273 5.40 10.84 -18.87
N GLN A 274 6.57 10.21 -18.73
CA GLN A 274 6.70 8.76 -18.66
C GLN A 274 7.13 8.31 -17.26
N LEU A 275 6.70 7.12 -16.87
CA LEU A 275 7.01 6.57 -15.54
C LEU A 275 8.50 6.19 -15.44
N ARG A 276 9.22 6.81 -14.52
CA ARG A 276 10.66 6.64 -14.27
C ARG A 276 10.99 5.80 -13.03
N ARG A 277 10.02 5.05 -12.52
CA ARG A 277 10.14 4.28 -11.27
C ARG A 277 9.74 2.82 -11.50
N THR A 278 10.19 1.96 -10.59
CA THR A 278 9.83 0.55 -10.58
C THR A 278 8.32 0.41 -10.42
N PHE A 279 7.71 -0.40 -11.29
CA PHE A 279 6.28 -0.59 -11.32
C PHE A 279 5.94 -2.06 -11.12
N GLU A 280 5.43 -2.38 -9.93
CA GLU A 280 5.08 -3.73 -9.52
C GLU A 280 3.75 -4.21 -10.11
N PRO A 281 3.53 -5.54 -10.18
CA PRO A 281 2.26 -6.12 -10.64
C PRO A 281 1.04 -5.60 -9.86
N ILE A 282 1.19 -5.38 -8.56
CA ILE A 282 0.10 -4.92 -7.70
C ILE A 282 -0.38 -3.53 -8.11
N HIS A 283 0.53 -2.62 -8.49
CA HIS A 283 0.17 -1.30 -8.99
C HIS A 283 -0.52 -1.39 -10.36
N ALA A 284 0.00 -2.25 -11.25
CA ALA A 284 -0.59 -2.48 -12.56
C ALA A 284 -2.05 -2.94 -12.43
N GLU A 285 -2.33 -3.87 -11.52
CA GLU A 285 -3.69 -4.37 -11.28
C GLU A 285 -4.63 -3.25 -10.80
N ARG A 286 -4.19 -2.41 -9.85
CA ARG A 286 -4.99 -1.28 -9.34
C ARG A 286 -5.34 -0.29 -10.46
N VAL A 287 -4.35 0.06 -11.28
CA VAL A 287 -4.51 1.01 -12.39
C VAL A 287 -5.40 0.42 -13.48
N GLN A 288 -5.23 -0.84 -13.84
CA GLN A 288 -6.10 -1.54 -14.79
C GLN A 288 -7.54 -1.61 -14.30
N ASN A 289 -7.74 -1.95 -13.03
CA ASN A 289 -9.08 -1.98 -12.42
C ASN A 289 -9.75 -0.60 -12.46
N TRP A 290 -9.00 0.48 -12.19
CA TRP A 290 -9.53 1.84 -12.29
C TRP A 290 -9.91 2.22 -13.73
N PHE A 291 -9.06 1.94 -14.72
CA PHE A 291 -9.38 2.21 -16.12
C PHE A 291 -10.56 1.36 -16.63
N PHE A 292 -10.53 0.05 -16.40
CA PHE A 292 -11.42 -0.90 -17.08
C PHE A 292 -12.70 -1.21 -16.32
N SER A 293 -12.60 -1.38 -15.00
CA SER A 293 -13.76 -1.73 -14.16
C SER A 293 -14.50 -0.48 -13.71
N GLN A 294 -13.75 0.57 -13.33
CA GLN A 294 -14.32 1.84 -12.87
C GLN A 294 -14.47 2.88 -13.99
N GLY A 295 -13.99 2.58 -15.20
CA GLY A 295 -14.15 3.46 -16.36
C GLY A 295 -13.43 4.81 -16.22
N GLY A 296 -12.39 4.90 -15.40
CA GLY A 296 -11.69 6.14 -15.08
C GLY A 296 -12.36 7.01 -14.01
N ARG A 297 -13.32 6.46 -13.27
CA ARG A 297 -14.04 7.16 -12.19
C ARG A 297 -14.15 6.26 -10.97
N GLY A 298 -13.38 6.55 -9.94
CA GLY A 298 -13.54 5.80 -8.71
C GLY A 298 -12.38 5.93 -7.74
N ALA A 299 -12.56 5.26 -6.61
CA ALA A 299 -11.58 5.21 -5.56
C ALA A 299 -10.72 3.94 -5.64
N ILE A 300 -9.44 4.08 -5.33
CA ILE A 300 -8.50 2.99 -5.08
C ILE A 300 -8.17 3.00 -3.58
N ARG A 301 -8.12 1.81 -2.96
CA ARG A 301 -7.66 1.71 -1.57
C ARG A 301 -6.20 2.11 -1.49
N THR A 302 -5.85 2.92 -0.48
CA THR A 302 -4.46 3.30 -0.21
C THR A 302 -3.57 2.06 -0.05
N MET A 303 -2.31 2.16 -0.48
CA MET A 303 -1.30 1.11 -0.30
C MET A 303 -0.52 1.29 1.01
N GLY A 304 -1.03 2.10 1.94
CA GLY A 304 -0.41 2.37 3.25
C GLY A 304 0.78 3.33 3.21
N SER A 305 1.18 3.80 2.03
CA SER A 305 2.22 4.81 1.84
C SER A 305 1.80 5.80 0.77
N ARG A 306 1.92 7.10 1.07
CA ARG A 306 1.61 8.15 0.10
C ARG A 306 2.50 8.11 -1.13
N LEU A 307 3.77 7.72 -0.98
CA LEU A 307 4.67 7.54 -2.13
C LEU A 307 4.15 6.48 -3.11
N GLN A 308 3.55 5.40 -2.59
CA GLN A 308 2.93 4.37 -3.40
C GLN A 308 1.66 4.88 -4.10
N ASN A 309 0.86 5.69 -3.41
CA ASN A 309 -0.31 6.35 -4.01
C ASN A 309 0.12 7.32 -5.13
N ILE A 310 1.18 8.11 -4.91
CA ILE A 310 1.75 9.00 -5.93
C ILE A 310 2.29 8.20 -7.11
N LEU A 311 2.90 7.03 -6.90
CA LEU A 311 3.37 6.17 -7.98
C LEU A 311 2.21 5.66 -8.85
N ILE A 312 1.13 5.18 -8.20
CA ILE A 312 -0.10 4.75 -8.89
C ILE A 312 -0.70 5.93 -9.67
N ALA A 313 -0.86 7.08 -9.03
CA ALA A 313 -1.37 8.28 -9.67
C ALA A 313 -0.49 8.73 -10.85
N SER A 314 0.83 8.69 -10.70
CA SER A 314 1.79 8.99 -11.77
C SER A 314 1.61 8.06 -12.96
N SER A 315 1.41 6.76 -12.72
CA SER A 315 1.16 5.82 -13.82
C SER A 315 -0.15 6.13 -14.56
N VAL A 316 -1.20 6.53 -13.85
CA VAL A 316 -2.47 6.97 -14.44
C VAL A 316 -2.28 8.24 -15.27
N ILE A 317 -1.54 9.22 -14.74
CA ILE A 317 -1.21 10.47 -15.45
C ILE A 317 -0.42 10.16 -16.73
N ALA A 318 0.62 9.33 -16.65
CA ALA A 318 1.46 8.96 -17.79
C ALA A 318 0.67 8.26 -18.89
N VAL A 319 -0.20 7.31 -18.52
CA VAL A 319 -1.10 6.63 -19.47
C VAL A 319 -2.07 7.63 -20.08
N THR A 320 -2.72 8.47 -19.27
CA THR A 320 -3.70 9.45 -19.76
C THR A 320 -3.06 10.48 -20.68
N HIS A 321 -1.84 10.92 -20.37
CA HIS A 321 -1.05 11.82 -21.20
C HIS A 321 -0.62 11.14 -22.51
N ASN A 322 -0.30 9.84 -22.50
CA ASN A 322 0.01 9.12 -23.74
C ASN A 322 -1.22 9.01 -24.67
N LEU A 323 -2.41 8.85 -24.09
CA LEU A 323 -3.67 8.77 -24.84
C LEU A 323 -4.17 10.15 -25.31
N TYR A 324 -3.95 11.19 -24.51
CA TYR A 324 -4.45 12.55 -24.76
C TYR A 324 -3.40 13.64 -24.50
N PRO A 325 -2.27 13.69 -25.27
CA PRO A 325 -1.09 14.50 -24.94
C PRO A 325 -1.37 16.00 -24.70
N ASP A 326 -2.19 16.62 -25.55
CA ASP A 326 -2.43 18.06 -25.50
C ASP A 326 -3.66 18.47 -24.69
N ARG A 327 -4.45 17.48 -24.26
CA ARG A 327 -5.77 17.71 -23.67
C ARG A 327 -5.85 17.30 -22.21
N SER A 328 -5.06 16.32 -21.78
CA SER A 328 -5.05 15.90 -20.39
C SER A 328 -4.46 16.99 -19.50
N ARG A 329 -5.22 17.44 -18.50
CA ARG A 329 -4.76 18.34 -17.44
C ARG A 329 -5.00 17.68 -16.10
N THR A 330 -3.95 17.53 -15.31
CA THR A 330 -4.04 16.86 -14.01
C THR A 330 -4.28 17.90 -12.93
N LEU A 331 -5.29 17.66 -12.09
CA LEU A 331 -5.62 18.49 -10.94
C LEU A 331 -5.49 17.63 -9.69
N VAL A 332 -4.63 18.01 -8.76
CA VAL A 332 -4.42 17.26 -7.50
C VAL A 332 -5.01 18.05 -6.35
N LEU A 333 -5.82 17.39 -5.54
CA LEU A 333 -6.41 17.91 -4.31
C LEU A 333 -5.73 17.27 -3.09
N ALA A 334 -5.19 18.10 -2.21
CA ALA A 334 -4.74 17.68 -0.88
C ALA A 334 -4.93 18.82 0.13
N ASN A 335 -5.20 18.48 1.38
CA ASN A 335 -5.68 19.43 2.39
C ASN A 335 -4.58 20.27 3.10
N THR A 336 -3.29 20.03 2.87
CA THR A 336 -2.19 20.82 3.47
C THR A 336 -1.06 21.15 2.49
N PRO A 337 -0.36 22.29 2.65
CA PRO A 337 0.74 22.68 1.76
C PRO A 337 1.94 21.72 1.79
N GLU A 338 2.20 21.05 2.91
CA GLU A 338 3.26 20.03 3.02
C GLU A 338 2.96 18.86 2.08
N ARG A 339 1.70 18.42 2.06
CA ARG A 339 1.22 17.32 1.19
C ARG A 339 1.27 17.72 -0.27
N LEU A 340 0.89 18.95 -0.62
CA LEU A 340 1.08 19.46 -1.98
C LEU A 340 2.56 19.48 -2.37
N GLY A 341 3.45 19.79 -1.42
CA GLY A 341 4.89 19.67 -1.58
C GLY A 341 5.36 18.24 -1.88
N GLU A 342 4.84 17.25 -1.15
CA GLU A 342 5.10 15.82 -1.39
C GLU A 342 4.57 15.37 -2.75
N TRP A 343 3.32 15.69 -3.08
CA TRP A 343 2.72 15.41 -4.39
C TRP A 343 3.55 16.00 -5.52
N ARG A 344 3.96 17.26 -5.40
CA ARG A 344 4.82 17.90 -6.38
C ARG A 344 6.14 17.16 -6.55
N ARG A 345 6.86 16.90 -5.46
CA ARG A 345 8.17 16.22 -5.49
C ARG A 345 8.04 14.81 -6.06
N GLY A 346 7.05 14.05 -5.59
CA GLY A 346 6.81 12.69 -6.06
C GLY A 346 6.39 12.62 -7.53
N LEU A 347 5.57 13.56 -8.02
CA LEU A 347 5.22 13.66 -9.44
C LEU A 347 6.42 14.05 -10.32
N GLN A 348 7.27 14.98 -9.86
CA GLN A 348 8.51 15.33 -10.55
C GLN A 348 9.43 14.12 -10.68
N ASP A 349 9.56 13.38 -9.60
CA ASP A 349 10.41 12.20 -9.49
C ASP A 349 9.90 11.04 -10.37
N CYS A 350 8.60 10.76 -10.32
CA CYS A 350 7.98 9.66 -11.05
C CYS A 350 7.81 9.94 -12.55
N LEU A 351 7.50 11.18 -12.95
CA LEU A 351 7.20 11.55 -14.34
C LEU A 351 8.35 12.25 -15.06
N GLY A 352 9.43 12.62 -14.34
CA GLY A 352 10.53 13.38 -14.91
C GLY A 352 10.17 14.80 -15.35
N ILE A 353 9.12 15.37 -14.77
CA ILE A 353 8.66 16.73 -15.07
C ILE A 353 9.38 17.74 -14.18
N SER A 354 9.45 18.97 -14.66
CA SER A 354 10.16 20.07 -14.00
C SER A 354 9.24 20.90 -13.11
N ARG A 355 9.82 21.86 -12.38
CA ARG A 355 9.02 22.89 -11.67
C ARG A 355 8.19 23.73 -12.64
N GLY A 356 8.63 23.85 -13.89
CA GLY A 356 7.96 24.58 -14.93
C GLY A 356 6.68 23.90 -15.44
N ASP A 357 6.45 22.62 -15.18
CA ASP A 357 5.25 21.92 -15.66
C ASP A 357 4.04 22.09 -14.72
N PHE A 358 4.27 22.68 -13.55
CA PHE A 358 3.24 23.01 -12.58
C PHE A 358 2.73 24.43 -12.79
N GLY A 359 1.41 24.61 -12.72
CA GLY A 359 0.79 25.93 -12.70
C GLY A 359 -0.58 25.99 -13.36
N PRO A 360 -1.23 27.18 -13.35
CA PRO A 360 -2.63 27.32 -13.75
C PRO A 360 -2.90 27.02 -15.23
N SER A 361 -1.92 27.19 -16.10
CA SER A 361 -2.03 26.92 -17.55
C SER A 361 -1.15 25.74 -17.99
N ARG A 362 -0.54 25.05 -17.04
CA ARG A 362 0.49 24.02 -17.28
C ARG A 362 -0.03 22.66 -16.83
N GLY A 363 0.59 21.58 -17.30
CA GLY A 363 -0.01 20.25 -17.32
C GLY A 363 -0.54 19.74 -15.98
N ILE A 364 0.07 20.12 -14.84
CA ILE A 364 -0.40 19.77 -13.49
C ILE A 364 -0.71 21.03 -12.66
N THR A 365 -1.84 21.05 -11.97
CA THR A 365 -2.19 22.08 -10.99
C THR A 365 -2.53 21.43 -9.64
N LEU A 366 -2.09 22.06 -8.56
CA LEU A 366 -2.25 21.60 -7.18
C LEU A 366 -3.25 22.51 -6.47
N PHE A 367 -4.17 21.94 -5.68
CA PHE A 367 -5.22 22.66 -4.98
C PHE A 367 -5.32 22.21 -3.53
N GLU A 368 -5.54 23.19 -2.65
CA GLU A 368 -5.89 22.97 -1.25
C GLU A 368 -7.41 22.87 -1.06
N SER A 369 -8.17 23.62 -1.84
CA SER A 369 -9.64 23.66 -1.75
C SER A 369 -10.33 22.99 -2.95
N PRO A 370 -11.36 22.17 -2.70
CA PRO A 370 -12.14 21.53 -3.76
C PRO A 370 -12.90 22.55 -4.62
N GLU A 371 -13.40 23.64 -4.03
CA GLU A 371 -14.11 24.70 -4.77
C GLU A 371 -13.27 25.32 -5.89
N ALA A 372 -12.00 25.67 -5.59
CA ALA A 372 -11.09 26.24 -6.58
C ALA A 372 -10.75 25.22 -7.69
N LEU A 373 -10.64 23.95 -7.33
CA LEU A 373 -10.42 22.85 -8.27
C LEU A 373 -11.62 22.70 -9.22
N VAL A 374 -12.84 22.68 -8.70
CA VAL A 374 -14.08 22.58 -9.49
C VAL A 374 -14.16 23.72 -10.51
N GLN A 375 -13.98 24.97 -10.08
CA GLN A 375 -13.99 26.13 -10.98
C GLN A 375 -12.94 26.00 -12.09
N LYS A 376 -11.74 25.50 -11.76
CA LYS A 376 -10.70 25.26 -12.75
C LYS A 376 -11.11 24.15 -13.72
N ALA A 377 -11.63 23.05 -13.22
CA ALA A 377 -12.04 21.90 -14.00
C ALA A 377 -13.19 22.25 -14.96
N GLU A 378 -14.15 23.07 -14.56
CA GLU A 378 -15.20 23.59 -15.44
C GLU A 378 -14.60 24.38 -16.60
N ARG A 379 -13.70 25.34 -16.32
CA ARG A 379 -13.00 26.10 -17.37
C ARG A 379 -12.21 25.20 -18.33
N LEU A 380 -11.66 24.10 -17.84
CA LEU A 380 -10.95 23.13 -18.67
C LEU A 380 -11.92 22.37 -19.60
N VAL A 381 -13.07 21.94 -19.07
CA VAL A 381 -14.11 21.28 -19.86
C VAL A 381 -14.67 22.22 -20.92
N ASP A 382 -14.94 23.48 -20.58
CA ASP A 382 -15.36 24.52 -21.52
C ASP A 382 -14.32 24.75 -22.62
N GLY A 383 -13.04 24.69 -22.25
CA GLY A 383 -11.91 24.73 -23.17
C GLY A 383 -11.66 23.44 -23.96
N LYS A 384 -12.59 22.47 -23.94
CA LYS A 384 -12.48 21.14 -24.55
C LYS A 384 -11.26 20.34 -24.08
N GLN A 385 -10.69 20.67 -22.93
CA GLN A 385 -9.63 19.91 -22.27
C GLN A 385 -10.23 18.82 -21.37
N LEU A 386 -9.40 17.86 -20.98
CA LEU A 386 -9.81 16.70 -20.19
C LEU A 386 -9.18 16.80 -18.79
N PRO A 387 -9.94 17.24 -17.78
CA PRO A 387 -9.44 17.25 -16.41
C PRO A 387 -9.35 15.83 -15.87
N LEU A 388 -8.19 15.45 -15.36
CA LEU A 388 -7.94 14.26 -14.54
C LEU A 388 -7.78 14.73 -13.10
N ILE A 389 -8.77 14.44 -12.26
CA ILE A 389 -8.77 14.85 -10.85
C ILE A 389 -8.16 13.73 -10.01
N ILE A 390 -7.23 14.06 -9.13
CA ILE A 390 -6.62 13.15 -8.17
C ILE A 390 -6.91 13.70 -6.78
N ILE A 391 -7.51 12.88 -5.93
CA ILE A 391 -7.88 13.22 -4.56
C ILE A 391 -7.01 12.40 -3.62
N ASP A 392 -6.24 13.08 -2.79
CA ASP A 392 -5.36 12.44 -1.81
C ASP A 392 -6.15 11.63 -0.76
N GLU A 393 -5.47 10.67 -0.12
CA GLU A 393 -6.10 9.75 0.84
C GLU A 393 -6.67 10.42 2.08
N THR A 394 -6.26 11.67 2.31
CA THR A 394 -6.58 12.43 3.51
C THR A 394 -7.76 13.36 3.35
N GLU A 395 -8.34 13.39 2.15
CA GLU A 395 -9.57 14.11 1.91
C GLU A 395 -10.73 13.29 2.49
N ASP A 396 -11.13 13.64 3.71
CA ASP A 396 -12.20 12.92 4.43
C ASP A 396 -13.59 13.18 3.81
N ARG A 397 -13.74 14.26 3.04
CA ARG A 397 -15.01 14.67 2.43
C ARG A 397 -14.81 14.98 0.95
N ILE A 398 -15.37 14.14 0.10
CA ILE A 398 -15.39 14.40 -1.34
C ILE A 398 -16.62 15.25 -1.67
N ASP A 399 -16.39 16.46 -2.17
CA ASP A 399 -17.46 17.30 -2.70
C ASP A 399 -18.14 16.62 -3.89
N LEU A 400 -19.48 16.56 -3.85
CA LEU A 400 -20.29 15.95 -4.91
C LEU A 400 -20.05 16.60 -6.28
N SER A 401 -19.71 17.89 -6.30
CA SER A 401 -19.37 18.64 -7.51
C SER A 401 -18.16 18.08 -8.24
N LEU A 402 -17.21 17.42 -7.55
CA LEU A 402 -16.06 16.78 -8.19
C LEU A 402 -16.47 15.54 -9.02
N LEU A 403 -17.58 14.91 -8.67
CA LEU A 403 -18.05 13.68 -9.31
C LEU A 403 -18.68 13.95 -10.68
N GLN A 404 -18.96 15.21 -11.03
CA GLN A 404 -19.49 15.60 -12.34
C GLN A 404 -18.45 15.41 -13.47
N PHE A 405 -17.17 15.43 -13.12
CA PHE A 405 -16.08 15.38 -14.10
C PHE A 405 -15.83 13.97 -14.63
N PRO A 406 -15.35 13.85 -15.87
CA PRO A 406 -15.25 12.55 -16.53
C PRO A 406 -14.18 11.63 -15.95
N LEU A 407 -13.10 12.19 -15.39
CA LEU A 407 -11.99 11.44 -14.82
C LEU A 407 -11.67 11.91 -13.41
N TRP A 408 -11.77 10.99 -12.47
CA TRP A 408 -11.33 11.23 -11.10
C TRP A 408 -10.84 9.95 -10.44
N LEU A 409 -9.76 10.09 -9.70
CA LEU A 409 -9.13 9.05 -8.92
C LEU A 409 -9.05 9.53 -7.48
N ALA A 410 -9.70 8.83 -6.56
CA ALA A 410 -9.57 9.10 -5.12
C ALA A 410 -8.78 7.98 -4.44
N PHE A 411 -7.92 8.32 -3.50
CA PHE A 411 -7.36 7.34 -2.59
C PHE A 411 -8.27 7.25 -1.37
N ALA A 412 -8.73 6.04 -1.05
CA ALA A 412 -9.54 5.81 0.16
C ALA A 412 -8.62 5.29 1.28
N PRO A 413 -8.71 5.86 2.50
CA PRO A 413 -7.95 5.36 3.64
C PRO A 413 -8.36 3.92 3.99
N ASP A 414 -7.44 3.15 4.57
CA ASP A 414 -7.78 1.81 5.04
C ASP A 414 -8.72 1.94 6.25
N PRO A 415 -9.93 1.33 6.24
CA PRO A 415 -10.83 1.34 7.40
C PRO A 415 -10.18 0.78 8.68
N SER A 416 -9.12 -0.02 8.54
CA SER A 416 -8.34 -0.59 9.64
C SER A 416 -7.35 0.41 10.27
N GLN A 417 -6.96 1.46 9.54
CA GLN A 417 -6.05 2.51 10.04
C GLN A 417 -6.81 3.67 10.71
N MET A 418 -8.08 3.89 10.35
CA MET A 418 -8.94 4.90 10.99
C MET A 418 -9.14 4.68 12.50
N SER A 419 -9.01 3.45 13.01
CA SER A 419 -9.10 3.18 14.44
C SER A 419 -7.90 3.67 15.26
N SER A 420 -6.77 4.01 14.63
CA SER A 420 -5.54 4.40 15.34
C SER A 420 -5.41 5.92 15.57
N TYR A 421 -6.22 6.75 14.90
CA TYR A 421 -6.17 8.21 15.00
C TYR A 421 -7.24 8.80 15.95
N MET A 422 -8.01 7.95 16.61
CA MET A 422 -9.10 8.33 17.54
C MET A 422 -8.73 8.11 19.02
N TYR A 423 -7.44 8.18 19.37
CA TYR A 423 -6.97 8.11 20.75
C TYR A 423 -5.98 9.22 21.09
#